data_AF-A0A0S8JBJ8-F1
#
_entry.id   AF-A0A0S8JBJ8-F1
#
_cell.length_a   1.000
_cell.length_b   1.000
_cell.length_c   1.000
_cell.angle_alpha   90.00
_cell.angle_beta   90.00
_cell.angle_gamma   90.00
#
_symmetry.space_group_name_H-M   'P 1'
#
loop_
_entity.id
_entity.type
_entity.pdbx_description
1 polymer ?
#
loop_
_entity_poly.entity_id
_entity_poly.type
_entity_poly.pdbx_seq_one_letter_code
_entity_poly.pdbx_strand_id
1 'polypeptide(L)'
;MPRFRMDQENLKEEVEGTRYRSGGQWAIWNALFAPVAEDGYPEPLWDPWTGVINPEVAQWAIEHYDITYYLKSNWATVGPKLVGKINIFCGRMDNWWIEQAVYLLEAFLSSTENPHYTGRFEYGVKGGHGWNPWREKGDAGGMVREMADHIVRNAPVGENTSLWHY
;
A
#
# COMPACT_ATOMS: atom_id res chain seq x y z
N MET A 1 -16.54 -16.02 -16.41
CA MET A 1 -16.81 -15.18 -15.22
C MET A 1 -17.97 -14.26 -15.55
N PRO A 2 -18.97 -14.10 -14.67
CA PRO A 2 -19.93 -13.02 -14.84
C PRO A 2 -19.16 -11.70 -14.80
N ARG A 3 -19.36 -10.85 -15.82
CA ARG A 3 -18.83 -9.48 -15.83
C ARG A 3 -19.76 -8.63 -14.99
N PHE A 4 -19.35 -8.31 -13.76
CA PHE A 4 -19.98 -7.24 -13.02
C PHE A 4 -19.44 -5.91 -13.56
N ARG A 5 -20.34 -4.96 -13.75
CA ARG A 5 -19.96 -3.59 -14.07
C ARG A 5 -19.78 -2.81 -12.77
N MET A 6 -18.98 -1.74 -12.83
CA MET A 6 -18.71 -0.87 -11.69
C MET A 6 -19.98 -0.33 -11.02
N ASP A 7 -21.01 0.01 -11.80
CA ASP A 7 -22.32 0.45 -11.27
C ASP A 7 -22.99 -0.62 -10.41
N GLN A 8 -22.84 -1.90 -10.77
CA GLN A 8 -23.46 -3.00 -10.03
C GLN A 8 -22.74 -3.29 -8.71
N GLU A 9 -21.41 -3.15 -8.69
CA GLU A 9 -20.61 -3.34 -7.47
C GLU A 9 -20.84 -2.20 -6.48
N ASN A 10 -20.85 -0.95 -6.95
CA ASN A 10 -21.18 0.20 -6.12
C ASN A 10 -22.63 0.15 -5.62
N LEU A 11 -23.60 -0.25 -6.45
CA LEU A 11 -24.98 -0.45 -6.02
C LEU A 11 -25.07 -1.51 -4.92
N LYS A 12 -24.37 -2.64 -5.06
CA LYS A 12 -24.32 -3.68 -4.03
C LYS A 12 -23.79 -3.12 -2.72
N GLU A 13 -22.67 -2.39 -2.77
CA GLU A 13 -22.08 -1.80 -1.56
C GLU A 13 -23.02 -0.77 -0.89
N GLU A 14 -23.69 0.08 -1.66
CA GLU A 14 -24.67 1.02 -1.10
C GLU A 14 -25.86 0.33 -0.43
N VAL A 15 -26.29 -0.83 -0.94
CA VAL A 15 -27.33 -1.65 -0.29
C VAL A 15 -26.82 -2.32 0.99
N GLU A 16 -25.57 -2.78 1.00
CA GLU A 16 -24.94 -3.40 2.18
C GLU A 16 -24.68 -2.38 3.31
N GLY A 17 -24.31 -1.15 2.95
CA GLY A 17 -24.09 -0.07 3.89
C GLY A 17 -23.86 1.26 3.20
N THR A 18 -24.90 2.09 3.18
CA THR A 18 -24.83 3.45 2.60
C THR A 18 -23.77 4.31 3.28
N ARG A 19 -23.34 5.36 2.58
CA ARG A 19 -22.36 6.34 3.09
C ARG A 19 -21.01 5.68 3.40
N TYR A 20 -20.55 4.81 2.48
CA TYR A 20 -19.23 4.16 2.55
C TYR A 20 -19.04 3.28 3.80
N ARG A 21 -20.07 2.53 4.19
CA ARG A 21 -20.04 1.63 5.36
C ARG A 21 -20.27 0.16 5.03
N SER A 22 -20.29 -0.20 3.76
CA SER A 22 -20.50 -1.57 3.29
C SER A 22 -19.46 -2.56 3.85
N GLY A 23 -18.27 -2.08 4.24
CA GLY A 23 -17.11 -2.92 4.54
C GLY A 23 -16.47 -3.53 3.30
N GLY A 24 -16.94 -3.16 2.11
CA GLY A 24 -16.42 -3.59 0.81
C GLY A 24 -15.19 -2.81 0.35
N GLN A 25 -14.73 -3.16 -0.85
CA GLN A 25 -13.50 -2.61 -1.42
C GLN A 25 -13.68 -1.16 -1.88
N TRP A 26 -14.88 -0.72 -2.28
CA TRP A 26 -15.10 0.67 -2.69
C TRP A 26 -15.29 1.60 -1.49
N ALA A 27 -16.06 1.16 -0.49
CA ALA A 27 -16.27 1.92 0.73
C ALA A 27 -14.99 2.13 1.54
N ILE A 28 -14.10 1.12 1.62
CA ILE A 28 -12.90 1.21 2.47
C ILE A 28 -11.96 2.34 2.03
N TRP A 29 -11.90 2.66 0.72
CA TRP A 29 -11.05 3.76 0.24
C TRP A 29 -11.47 5.10 0.83
N ASN A 30 -12.78 5.39 0.85
CA ASN A 30 -13.29 6.60 1.48
C ASN A 30 -13.18 6.52 3.01
N ALA A 31 -13.43 5.35 3.62
CA ALA A 31 -13.35 5.19 5.06
C ALA A 31 -11.93 5.39 5.62
N LEU A 32 -10.89 5.05 4.85
CA LEU A 32 -9.49 5.16 5.28
C LEU A 32 -8.80 6.44 4.78
N PHE A 33 -9.01 6.81 3.51
CA PHE A 33 -8.24 7.85 2.83
C PHE A 33 -9.00 9.15 2.63
N ALA A 34 -10.05 9.39 3.42
CA ALA A 34 -10.81 10.63 3.35
C ALA A 34 -11.06 11.25 4.74
N PRO A 35 -11.26 12.58 4.81
CA PRO A 35 -11.56 13.22 6.08
C PRO A 35 -12.96 12.86 6.55
N VAL A 36 -13.23 13.10 7.83
CA VAL A 36 -14.55 12.94 8.41
C VAL A 36 -15.37 14.21 8.12
N ALA A 37 -16.51 14.07 7.45
CA ALA A 37 -17.45 15.14 7.17
C ALA A 37 -18.22 15.58 8.43
N GLU A 38 -18.96 16.69 8.33
CA GLU A 38 -19.73 17.26 9.44
C GLU A 38 -20.75 16.28 10.04
N ASP A 39 -21.29 15.38 9.22
CA ASP A 39 -22.25 14.36 9.65
C ASP A 39 -21.60 13.08 10.21
N GLY A 40 -20.28 13.07 10.35
CA GLY A 40 -19.51 11.97 10.95
C GLY A 40 -19.20 10.82 9.99
N TYR A 41 -19.59 10.90 8.72
CA TYR A 41 -19.22 9.92 7.68
C TYR A 41 -17.99 10.39 6.90
N PRO A 42 -17.35 9.51 6.09
CA PRO A 42 -16.29 9.95 5.18
C PRO A 42 -16.80 11.00 4.18
N GLU A 43 -16.04 12.07 4.02
CA GLU A 43 -16.18 13.00 2.90
C GLU A 43 -15.63 12.31 1.64
N PRO A 44 -16.43 12.02 0.61
CA PRO A 44 -15.99 11.13 -0.46
C PRO A 44 -14.90 11.71 -1.35
N LEU A 45 -13.85 10.92 -1.57
CA LEU A 45 -12.82 11.20 -2.57
C LEU A 45 -13.39 11.12 -3.99
N TRP A 46 -14.39 10.26 -4.21
CA TRP A 46 -15.07 10.12 -5.49
C TRP A 46 -16.54 9.74 -5.31
N ASP A 47 -17.37 10.15 -6.27
CA ASP A 47 -18.78 9.78 -6.36
C ASP A 47 -18.94 8.44 -7.11
N PRO A 48 -19.49 7.39 -6.46
CA PRO A 48 -19.62 6.06 -7.04
C PRO A 48 -20.56 5.97 -8.24
N TRP A 49 -21.44 6.95 -8.43
CA TRP A 49 -22.43 7.00 -9.50
C TRP A 49 -21.98 7.84 -10.69
N THR A 50 -21.32 8.97 -10.41
CA THR A 50 -20.90 9.91 -11.46
C THR A 50 -19.43 9.76 -11.86
N GLY A 51 -18.61 9.16 -10.99
CA GLY A 51 -17.16 9.07 -11.16
C GLY A 51 -16.42 10.38 -10.91
N VAL A 52 -17.12 11.44 -10.47
CA VAL A 52 -16.50 12.74 -10.16
C VAL A 52 -15.58 12.57 -8.95
N ILE A 53 -14.34 13.04 -9.08
CA ILE A 53 -13.35 13.04 -7.99
C ILE A 53 -13.41 14.40 -7.30
N ASN A 54 -13.43 14.42 -5.97
CA ASN A 54 -13.29 15.64 -5.19
C ASN A 54 -11.79 15.99 -5.07
N PRO A 55 -11.31 17.08 -5.71
CA PRO A 55 -9.89 17.42 -5.72
C PRO A 55 -9.37 17.85 -4.36
N GLU A 56 -10.21 18.44 -3.51
CA GLU A 56 -9.82 18.87 -2.16
C GLU A 56 -9.59 17.66 -1.26
N VAL A 57 -10.47 16.66 -1.32
CA VAL A 57 -10.32 15.39 -0.60
C VAL A 57 -9.12 14.61 -1.15
N ALA A 58 -8.92 14.59 -2.47
CA ALA A 58 -7.76 13.94 -3.06
C ALA A 58 -6.44 14.57 -2.59
N GLN A 59 -6.37 15.90 -2.54
CA GLN A 59 -5.22 16.61 -2.00
C GLN A 59 -5.01 16.30 -0.51
N TRP A 60 -6.10 16.31 0.28
CA TRP A 60 -6.05 15.91 1.68
C TRP A 60 -5.50 14.48 1.85
N ALA A 61 -5.95 13.53 1.03
CA ALA A 61 -5.49 12.14 1.06
C ALA A 61 -3.99 12.03 0.76
N ILE A 62 -3.49 12.80 -0.22
CA ILE A 62 -2.06 12.86 -0.56
C ILE A 62 -1.24 13.35 0.64
N GLU A 63 -1.69 14.43 1.29
CA GLU A 63 -0.98 15.03 2.42
C GLU A 63 -0.91 14.13 3.66
N HIS A 64 -1.89 13.23 3.83
CA HIS A 64 -2.02 12.41 5.05
C HIS A 64 -1.58 10.96 4.87
N TYR A 65 -1.73 10.39 3.67
CA TYR A 65 -1.57 8.95 3.46
C TYR A 65 -0.66 8.54 2.29
N ASP A 66 -0.28 9.45 1.40
CA ASP A 66 0.68 9.11 0.33
C ASP A 66 2.11 9.03 0.90
N ILE A 67 2.60 7.80 1.02
CA ILE A 67 3.96 7.53 1.50
C ILE A 67 5.03 8.15 0.59
N THR A 68 4.80 8.23 -0.73
CA THR A 68 5.75 8.84 -1.66
C THR A 68 5.81 10.34 -1.43
N TYR A 69 4.68 11.00 -1.21
CA TYR A 69 4.62 12.42 -0.84
C TYR A 69 5.34 12.69 0.48
N TYR A 70 5.08 11.87 1.50
CA TYR A 70 5.76 11.98 2.79
C TYR A 70 7.28 11.80 2.65
N LEU A 71 7.74 10.76 1.93
CA LEU A 71 9.16 10.49 1.78
C LEU A 71 9.87 11.59 0.98
N LYS A 72 9.26 12.09 -0.10
CA LYS A 72 9.80 13.24 -0.86
C LYS A 72 10.08 14.45 0.04
N SER A 73 9.15 14.75 0.92
CA SER A 73 9.22 15.92 1.80
C SER A 73 10.20 15.71 2.97
N ASN A 74 10.44 14.47 3.39
CA ASN A 74 11.14 14.17 4.65
C ASN A 74 12.42 13.34 4.49
N TRP A 75 12.86 13.05 3.26
CA TRP A 75 13.94 12.08 3.00
C TRP A 75 15.23 12.38 3.75
N ALA A 76 15.65 13.63 3.85
CA ALA A 76 16.86 14.01 4.58
C ALA A 76 16.82 13.57 6.07
N THR A 77 15.63 13.47 6.65
CA THR A 77 15.43 13.05 8.05
C THR A 77 15.17 11.56 8.19
N VAL A 78 14.34 10.98 7.32
CA VAL A 78 13.89 9.58 7.45
C VAL A 78 14.74 8.60 6.64
N GLY A 79 15.34 9.05 5.54
CA GLY A 79 16.19 8.25 4.66
C GLY A 79 17.28 7.49 5.41
N PRO A 80 18.10 8.16 6.26
CA PRO A 80 19.13 7.48 7.05
C PRO A 80 18.61 6.34 7.94
N LYS A 81 17.32 6.40 8.34
CA LYS A 81 16.68 5.39 9.18
C LYS A 81 16.10 4.22 8.38
N LEU A 82 15.86 4.41 7.08
CA LEU A 82 15.18 3.49 6.18
C LEU A 82 16.11 2.74 5.22
N VAL A 83 17.36 3.19 5.07
CA VAL A 83 18.36 2.47 4.26
C VAL A 83 18.45 1.01 4.71
N GLY A 84 18.32 0.10 3.75
CA GLY A 84 18.36 -1.35 3.95
C GLY A 84 17.06 -1.99 4.45
N LYS A 85 15.98 -1.22 4.64
CA LYS A 85 14.72 -1.72 5.26
C LYS A 85 13.51 -1.75 4.33
N ILE A 86 13.53 -1.04 3.21
CA ILE A 86 12.38 -0.94 2.30
C ILE A 86 12.37 -2.13 1.35
N ASN A 87 11.34 -2.98 1.48
CA ASN A 87 11.07 -4.11 0.61
C ASN A 87 9.60 -4.04 0.19
N ILE A 88 9.33 -3.92 -1.11
CA ILE A 88 7.99 -3.79 -1.68
C ILE A 88 7.78 -4.88 -2.73
N PHE A 89 6.64 -5.56 -2.64
CA PHE A 89 6.25 -6.64 -3.54
C PHE A 89 4.86 -6.35 -4.09
N CYS A 90 4.70 -6.37 -5.40
CA CYS A 90 3.42 -6.03 -6.03
C CYS A 90 3.16 -6.89 -7.29
N GLY A 91 1.92 -7.19 -7.58
CA GLY A 91 1.55 -7.83 -8.84
C GLY A 91 1.55 -6.82 -9.99
N ARG A 92 2.07 -7.18 -11.17
CA ARG A 92 1.93 -6.32 -12.38
C ARG A 92 0.50 -6.25 -12.92
N MET A 93 -0.37 -7.12 -12.43
CA MET A 93 -1.78 -7.20 -12.80
C MET A 93 -2.65 -6.99 -11.55
N ASP A 94 -2.26 -6.06 -10.67
CA ASP A 94 -3.04 -5.74 -9.47
C ASP A 94 -4.47 -5.32 -9.88
N ASN A 95 -5.43 -5.83 -9.13
CA ASN A 95 -6.85 -5.68 -9.45
C ASN A 95 -7.35 -4.24 -9.28
N TRP A 96 -6.61 -3.41 -8.52
CA TRP A 96 -6.93 -2.04 -8.17
C TRP A 96 -5.93 -1.02 -8.72
N TRP A 97 -5.05 -1.44 -9.64
CA TRP A 97 -4.06 -0.56 -10.29
C TRP A 97 -3.07 0.09 -9.32
N ILE A 98 -2.89 -0.52 -8.13
CA ILE A 98 -2.00 0.00 -7.07
C ILE A 98 -0.53 -0.09 -7.51
N GLU A 99 -0.19 -0.94 -8.48
CA GLU A 99 1.18 -1.03 -9.02
C GLU A 99 1.68 0.30 -9.59
N GLN A 100 0.78 1.17 -10.07
CA GLN A 100 1.15 2.51 -10.54
C GLN A 100 1.75 3.37 -9.43
N ALA A 101 1.15 3.33 -8.23
CA ALA A 101 1.68 4.03 -7.06
C ALA A 101 3.03 3.44 -6.61
N VAL A 102 3.19 2.12 -6.72
CA VAL A 102 4.46 1.44 -6.41
C VAL A 102 5.57 1.86 -7.38
N TYR A 103 5.28 2.00 -8.68
CA TYR A 103 6.26 2.51 -9.65
C TYR A 103 6.68 3.95 -9.35
N LEU A 104 5.75 4.81 -8.91
CA LEU A 104 6.08 6.18 -8.51
C LEU A 104 6.99 6.22 -7.28
N LEU A 105 6.76 5.33 -6.31
CA LEU A 105 7.61 5.17 -5.14
C LEU A 105 9.02 4.67 -5.52
N GLU A 106 9.11 3.62 -6.36
CA GLU A 106 10.38 3.08 -6.83
C GLU A 106 11.19 4.14 -7.60
N ALA A 107 10.53 4.90 -8.48
CA ALA A 107 11.16 5.98 -9.23
C ALA A 107 11.73 7.07 -8.31
N PHE A 108 10.96 7.46 -7.28
CA PHE A 108 11.43 8.42 -6.28
C PHE A 108 12.63 7.87 -5.48
N LEU A 109 12.54 6.66 -4.94
CA LEU A 109 13.63 6.07 -4.16
C LEU A 109 14.90 5.92 -5.00
N SER A 110 14.76 5.59 -6.29
CA SER A 110 15.87 5.51 -7.23
C SER A 110 16.54 6.85 -7.49
N SER A 111 15.84 7.97 -7.31
CA SER A 111 16.41 9.31 -7.46
C SER A 111 16.91 9.92 -6.14
N THR A 112 16.86 9.19 -5.03
CA THR A 112 17.32 9.71 -3.74
C THR A 112 18.82 9.90 -3.70
N GLU A 113 19.27 10.95 -3.01
CA GLU A 113 20.67 11.18 -2.68
C GLU A 113 20.77 11.56 -1.20
N ASN A 114 21.94 11.32 -0.59
CA ASN A 114 22.26 11.74 0.78
C ASN A 114 21.17 11.41 1.85
N PRO A 115 20.85 10.13 2.09
CA PRO A 115 21.47 8.93 1.52
C PRO A 115 20.80 8.46 0.23
N HIS A 116 21.56 7.77 -0.62
CA HIS A 116 20.99 7.04 -1.76
C HIS A 116 20.54 5.65 -1.33
N TYR A 117 19.28 5.30 -1.58
CA TYR A 117 18.77 3.94 -1.39
C TYR A 117 17.52 3.67 -2.23
N THR A 118 17.62 2.71 -3.15
CA THR A 118 16.54 2.35 -4.08
C THR A 118 15.46 1.46 -3.47
N GLY A 119 15.71 0.83 -2.32
CA GLY A 119 14.85 -0.26 -1.81
C GLY A 119 14.99 -1.56 -2.62
N ARG A 120 14.25 -2.59 -2.21
CA ARG A 120 14.01 -3.81 -3.01
C ARG A 120 12.57 -3.78 -3.53
N PHE A 121 12.42 -3.87 -4.84
CA PHE A 121 11.14 -3.97 -5.52
C PHE A 121 11.10 -5.27 -6.32
N GLU A 122 10.06 -6.07 -6.15
CA GLU A 122 9.79 -7.21 -7.04
C GLU A 122 8.35 -7.18 -7.52
N TYR A 123 8.19 -7.60 -8.78
CA TYR A 123 6.91 -7.58 -9.44
C TYR A 123 6.54 -8.95 -10.04
N GLY A 124 5.37 -9.45 -9.67
CA GLY A 124 4.82 -10.67 -10.26
C GLY A 124 4.32 -10.42 -11.67
N VAL A 125 4.92 -11.07 -12.69
CA VAL A 125 4.59 -10.84 -14.11
C VAL A 125 3.10 -11.06 -14.42
N LYS A 126 2.50 -12.06 -13.79
CA LYS A 126 1.05 -12.35 -13.82
C LYS A 126 0.41 -12.28 -12.43
N GLY A 127 1.08 -11.59 -11.50
CA GLY A 127 0.62 -11.45 -10.13
C GLY A 127 -0.55 -10.48 -10.06
N GLY A 128 -1.64 -10.90 -9.42
CA GLY A 128 -2.74 -10.02 -9.01
C GLY A 128 -2.47 -9.39 -7.64
N HIS A 129 -3.51 -8.83 -7.04
CA HIS A 129 -3.39 -8.28 -5.71
C HIS A 129 -2.97 -9.31 -4.65
N GLY A 130 -2.17 -8.87 -3.68
CA GLY A 130 -1.58 -9.74 -2.66
C GLY A 130 -0.49 -10.68 -3.18
N TRP A 131 -0.02 -10.48 -4.42
CA TRP A 131 1.14 -11.21 -4.92
C TRP A 131 2.37 -10.97 -4.04
N ASN A 132 3.14 -12.04 -3.82
CA ASN A 132 4.45 -11.99 -3.18
C ASN A 132 5.34 -13.13 -3.74
N PRO A 133 6.67 -12.98 -3.72
CA PRO A 133 7.59 -13.91 -4.37
C PRO A 133 7.61 -15.30 -3.73
N TRP A 134 7.28 -15.42 -2.45
CA TRP A 134 7.29 -16.69 -1.75
C TRP A 134 6.10 -17.55 -2.11
N ARG A 135 4.89 -16.97 -2.17
CA ARG A 135 3.69 -17.67 -2.61
C ARG A 135 3.82 -18.20 -4.03
N GLU A 136 4.42 -17.44 -4.94
CA GLU A 136 4.68 -17.89 -6.31
C GLU A 136 5.65 -19.08 -6.36
N LYS A 137 6.66 -19.10 -5.48
CA LYS A 137 7.61 -20.22 -5.34
C LYS A 137 7.06 -21.41 -4.57
N GLY A 138 5.82 -21.34 -4.06
CA GLY A 138 5.25 -22.38 -3.19
C GLY A 138 5.89 -22.44 -1.80
N ASP A 139 6.56 -21.37 -1.37
CA ASP A 139 7.27 -21.31 -0.10
C ASP A 139 6.44 -20.56 0.96
N ALA A 140 5.57 -21.26 1.67
CA ALA A 140 4.71 -20.65 2.68
C ALA A 140 5.47 -20.00 3.87
N GLY A 141 6.71 -20.43 4.14
CA GLY A 141 7.51 -19.93 5.27
C GLY A 141 8.59 -18.92 4.91
N GLY A 142 8.80 -18.67 3.61
CA GLY A 142 9.96 -17.92 3.15
C GLY A 142 10.00 -16.46 3.62
N MET A 143 8.83 -15.80 3.70
CA MET A 143 8.74 -14.44 4.24
C MET A 143 9.21 -14.38 5.69
N VAL A 144 8.75 -15.33 6.51
CA VAL A 144 9.08 -15.39 7.93
C VAL A 144 10.58 -15.66 8.13
N ARG A 145 11.17 -16.56 7.34
CA ARG A 145 12.61 -16.80 7.37
C ARG A 145 13.42 -15.59 6.94
N GLU A 146 13.00 -14.88 5.88
CA GLU A 146 13.72 -13.67 5.45
C GLU A 146 13.64 -12.56 6.52
N MET A 147 12.48 -12.39 7.16
CA MET A 147 12.33 -11.46 8.29
C MET A 147 13.22 -11.87 9.47
N ALA A 148 13.28 -13.16 9.78
CA ALA A 148 14.13 -13.69 10.84
C ALA A 148 15.62 -13.46 10.56
N ASP A 149 16.08 -13.73 9.34
CA ASP A 149 17.43 -13.43 8.88
C ASP A 149 17.74 -11.95 8.95
N HIS A 150 16.78 -11.07 8.65
CA HIS A 150 16.94 -9.63 8.81
C HIS A 150 17.12 -9.26 10.29
N ILE A 151 16.31 -9.81 11.19
CA ILE A 151 16.39 -9.55 12.63
C ILE A 151 17.73 -10.03 13.18
N VAL A 152 18.14 -11.27 12.90
CA VAL A 152 19.41 -11.84 13.37
C VAL A 152 20.60 -10.98 12.92
N ARG A 153 20.60 -10.52 11.66
CA ARG A 153 21.69 -9.68 11.12
C ARG A 153 21.76 -8.27 11.70
N ASN A 154 20.63 -7.72 12.16
CA ASN A 154 20.54 -6.33 12.61
C ASN A 154 20.27 -6.18 14.10
N ALA A 155 20.28 -7.29 14.86
CA ALA A 155 20.03 -7.28 16.29
C ALA A 155 21.10 -6.45 17.03
N PRO A 156 20.71 -5.62 18.00
CA PRO A 156 21.65 -4.95 18.88
C PRO A 156 22.59 -5.93 19.59
N VAL A 157 23.79 -5.45 19.92
CA VAL A 157 24.78 -6.24 20.67
C VAL A 157 24.17 -6.67 22.01
N GLY A 158 24.21 -7.98 22.29
CA GLY A 158 23.71 -8.58 23.53
C GLY A 158 22.29 -9.15 23.45
N GLU A 159 21.57 -8.94 22.35
CA GLU A 159 20.24 -9.54 22.15
C GLU A 159 20.32 -11.05 21.90
N ASN A 160 19.37 -11.80 22.47
CA ASN A 160 19.26 -13.23 22.22
C ASN A 160 18.49 -13.49 20.91
N THR A 161 19.23 -13.75 19.83
CA THR A 161 18.66 -14.04 18.53
C THR A 161 18.26 -15.51 18.32
N SER A 162 18.48 -16.39 19.31
CA SER A 162 18.18 -17.83 19.17
C SER A 162 16.69 -18.13 18.97
N LEU A 163 15.81 -17.18 19.32
CA LEU A 163 14.36 -17.26 19.11
C LEU A 163 13.94 -17.03 17.64
N TRP A 164 14.86 -16.60 16.79
CA TRP A 164 14.62 -16.28 15.39
C TRP A 164 15.19 -17.32 14.42
N HIS A 165 15.41 -18.56 14.86
CA HIS A 165 15.79 -19.67 13.98
C HIS A 165 14.54 -20.38 13.45
N TYR A 166 14.11 -20.03 12.23
CA TYR A 166 12.93 -20.57 11.53
C TYR A 166 13.31 -21.38 10.29
#